data_AF-A0A8J7Q3H7-F1
#
_entry.id   AF-A0A8J7Q3H7-F1
#
_cell.length_a   1.000
_cell.length_b   1.000
_cell.length_c   1.000
_cell.angle_alpha   90.00
_cell.angle_beta   90.00
_cell.angle_gamma   90.00
#
_symmetry.space_group_name_H-M   'P 1'
#
loop_
_entity.id
_entity.type
_entity.pdbx_description
1 polymer ?
#
loop_
_entity_poly.entity_id
_entity_poly.type
_entity_poly.pdbx_seq_one_letter_code
_entity_poly.pdbx_strand_id
1 'polypeptide(L)'
;MRLVRALAGGALFATLVVLSSDGLMSQDKEKKEGRIKGQLPQGWSKLDLTATQKEGIYKLNSEYKQKVDKLQDEIRNLQSELARKRVAVLTDEQKKKLVEMVAGEAGKEKSKEKEKAKEAPKGNNPE
;
A
#
# COMPACT_ATOMS: atom_id res chain seq x y z
N MET A 1 41.13 46.25 -2.99
CA MET A 1 42.38 45.50 -3.22
C MET A 1 42.11 44.42 -4.26
N ARG A 2 42.87 44.47 -5.35
CA ARG A 2 43.28 43.40 -6.29
C ARG A 2 42.21 42.48 -6.89
N LEU A 3 41.90 42.80 -8.14
CA LEU A 3 41.41 41.96 -9.22
C LEU A 3 42.39 40.82 -9.58
N VAL A 4 41.79 39.67 -9.92
CA VAL A 4 42.18 38.69 -10.95
C VAL A 4 43.50 37.92 -10.77
N ARG A 5 43.35 36.59 -10.67
CA ARG A 5 44.17 35.61 -11.42
C ARG A 5 43.28 34.46 -11.88
N ALA A 6 42.87 34.55 -13.14
CA ALA A 6 42.43 33.42 -13.95
C ALA A 6 43.66 32.71 -14.57
N LEU A 7 43.40 31.60 -15.25
CA LEU A 7 44.29 30.63 -15.93
C LEU A 7 44.63 29.42 -15.07
N ALA A 8 44.61 28.19 -15.55
CA ALA A 8 44.10 27.56 -16.77
C ALA A 8 44.33 26.06 -16.54
N GLY A 9 43.38 25.22 -16.90
CA GLY A 9 43.50 23.78 -16.72
C GLY A 9 42.32 23.08 -17.37
N GLY A 10 42.25 23.17 -18.70
CA GLY A 10 41.30 22.41 -19.49
C GLY A 10 41.73 20.95 -19.61
N ALA A 11 40.78 20.04 -19.43
CA ALA A 11 40.76 18.74 -20.10
C ALA A 11 39.30 18.30 -20.23
N LEU A 12 38.89 18.13 -21.48
CA LEU A 12 37.61 17.65 -21.97
C LEU A 12 37.16 16.33 -21.31
N PHE A 13 35.91 16.29 -20.86
CA PHE A 13 35.08 15.09 -20.89
C PHE A 13 33.64 15.50 -21.28
N ALA A 14 33.45 15.66 -22.59
CA ALA A 14 32.14 15.69 -23.24
C ALA A 14 31.99 14.40 -24.05
N THR A 15 31.33 13.40 -23.46
CA THR A 15 30.76 12.21 -24.12
C THR A 15 29.63 11.72 -23.21
N LEU A 16 28.38 12.15 -23.45
CA LEU A 16 27.38 11.39 -24.20
C LEU A 16 26.88 10.12 -23.45
N VAL A 17 25.83 10.29 -22.65
CA VAL A 17 24.67 9.36 -22.64
C VAL A 17 23.40 10.19 -22.40
N VAL A 18 22.92 10.81 -23.48
CA VAL A 18 21.48 11.00 -23.69
C VAL A 18 21.03 9.71 -24.37
N LEU A 19 20.22 8.88 -23.69
CA LEU A 19 19.23 7.96 -24.25
C LEU A 19 18.70 7.04 -23.14
N SER A 20 17.60 7.45 -22.51
CA SER A 20 16.52 6.57 -22.06
C SER A 20 15.28 7.45 -21.89
N SER A 21 14.81 7.87 -23.05
CA SER A 21 13.45 8.29 -23.31
C SER A 21 12.45 7.22 -22.88
N ASP A 22 11.66 7.51 -21.87
CA ASP A 22 10.25 7.12 -21.84
C ASP A 22 9.49 8.14 -20.98
N GLY A 23 8.62 8.92 -21.61
CA GLY A 23 7.77 9.91 -20.94
C GLY A 23 7.72 11.29 -21.56
N LEU A 24 7.99 11.43 -22.86
CA LEU A 24 7.53 12.56 -23.64
C LEU A 24 5.99 12.57 -23.67
N MET A 25 5.41 13.76 -23.61
CA MET A 25 3.98 14.11 -23.80
C MET A 25 3.07 14.08 -22.57
N SER A 26 2.95 15.24 -21.92
CA SER A 26 1.64 15.74 -21.51
C SER A 26 1.39 17.08 -22.21
N GLN A 27 1.22 17.00 -23.53
CA GLN A 27 0.46 18.01 -24.29
C GLN A 27 -0.89 18.21 -23.62
N ASP A 28 -1.32 19.47 -23.57
CA ASP A 28 -2.71 19.93 -23.60
C ASP A 28 -3.77 18.82 -23.47
N LYS A 29 -4.09 18.48 -22.21
CA LYS A 29 -5.42 17.95 -21.92
C LYS A 29 -6.32 19.16 -21.75
N GLU A 30 -6.89 19.59 -22.88
CA GLU A 30 -8.27 20.04 -22.90
C GLU A 30 -9.03 19.19 -21.86
N LYS A 31 -9.68 19.85 -20.91
CA LYS A 31 -10.60 19.21 -19.94
C LYS A 31 -11.81 18.64 -20.70
N LYS A 32 -11.60 17.61 -21.51
CA LYS A 32 -12.64 16.62 -21.77
C LYS A 32 -12.86 15.99 -20.42
N GLU A 33 -13.96 16.36 -19.78
CA GLU A 33 -14.47 15.77 -18.54
C GLU A 33 -14.17 14.28 -18.58
N GLY A 34 -13.10 13.90 -17.88
CA GLY A 34 -12.49 12.60 -18.07
C GLY A 34 -13.48 11.60 -17.51
N ARG A 35 -14.09 10.78 -18.38
CA ARG A 35 -14.99 9.70 -17.96
C ARG A 35 -14.38 9.02 -16.75
N ILE A 36 -15.00 9.20 -15.60
CA ILE A 36 -14.51 8.64 -14.35
C ILE A 36 -14.55 7.12 -14.54
N LYS A 37 -13.40 6.48 -14.46
CA LYS A 37 -13.29 5.02 -14.58
C LYS A 37 -13.48 4.43 -13.20
N GLY A 38 -14.31 3.40 -13.09
CA GLY A 38 -14.58 2.70 -11.85
C GLY A 38 -15.15 1.32 -12.11
N GLN A 39 -15.37 0.58 -11.03
CA GLN A 39 -16.01 -0.73 -11.08
C GLN A 39 -17.47 -0.60 -10.66
N LEU A 40 -18.36 -1.23 -11.42
CA LEU A 40 -19.75 -1.39 -11.02
C LEU A 40 -19.87 -2.51 -9.98
N PRO A 41 -20.80 -2.41 -9.03
CA PRO A 41 -21.08 -3.51 -8.14
C PRO A 41 -21.46 -4.79 -8.90
N GLN A 42 -21.21 -5.94 -8.28
CA GLN A 42 -21.45 -7.23 -8.91
C GLN A 42 -22.92 -7.35 -9.36
N GLY A 43 -23.13 -7.77 -10.61
CA GLY A 43 -24.47 -7.95 -11.20
C GLY A 43 -25.09 -6.68 -11.79
N TRP A 44 -24.54 -5.48 -11.52
CA TRP A 44 -25.13 -4.22 -11.98
C TRP A 44 -24.94 -3.95 -13.48
N SER A 45 -24.00 -4.66 -14.12
CA SER A 45 -23.81 -4.60 -15.57
C SER A 45 -25.03 -5.10 -16.36
N LYS A 46 -25.93 -5.86 -15.74
CA LYS A 46 -27.16 -6.43 -16.35
C LYS A 46 -28.38 -5.51 -16.25
N LEU A 47 -28.25 -4.35 -15.62
CA LEU A 47 -29.36 -3.41 -15.36
C LEU A 47 -29.50 -2.34 -16.46
N ASP A 48 -28.83 -2.51 -17.59
CA ASP A 48 -28.84 -1.57 -18.74
C ASP A 48 -28.64 -0.11 -18.35
N LEU A 49 -27.74 0.13 -17.38
CA LEU A 49 -27.46 1.46 -16.85
C LEU A 49 -26.93 2.40 -17.94
N THR A 50 -27.46 3.61 -17.98
CA THR A 50 -26.99 4.69 -18.85
C THR A 50 -25.56 5.13 -18.48
N ALA A 51 -24.86 5.78 -19.40
CA ALA A 51 -23.51 6.29 -19.15
C ALA A 51 -23.47 7.25 -17.94
N THR A 52 -24.46 8.14 -17.82
CA THR A 52 -24.61 9.09 -16.71
C THR A 52 -24.82 8.39 -15.37
N GLN A 53 -25.64 7.34 -15.33
CA GLN A 53 -25.85 6.53 -14.11
C GLN A 53 -24.55 5.83 -13.69
N LYS A 54 -23.83 5.22 -14.64
CA LYS A 54 -22.54 4.57 -14.37
C LYS A 54 -21.53 5.56 -13.79
N GLU A 55 -21.43 6.75 -14.38
CA GLU A 55 -20.52 7.80 -13.88
C GLU A 55 -20.91 8.26 -12.46
N GLY A 56 -22.20 8.45 -12.19
CA GLY A 56 -22.71 8.77 -10.86
C GLY A 56 -22.34 7.69 -9.82
N ILE A 57 -22.48 6.42 -10.18
CA ILE A 57 -22.08 5.29 -9.33
C ILE A 57 -20.57 5.30 -9.08
N TYR A 58 -19.75 5.57 -10.09
CA TYR A 58 -18.30 5.64 -9.92
C TYR A 58 -17.87 6.79 -8.98
N LYS A 59 -18.51 7.97 -9.10
CA LYS A 59 -18.30 9.10 -8.18
C LYS A 59 -18.64 8.69 -6.74
N LEU A 60 -19.82 8.12 -6.54
CA LEU A 60 -20.28 7.65 -5.23
C LEU A 60 -19.31 6.62 -4.63
N ASN A 61 -18.91 5.61 -5.41
CA ASN A 61 -17.98 4.59 -4.96
C ASN A 61 -16.64 5.19 -4.51
N SER A 62 -16.09 6.13 -5.27
CA SER A 62 -14.83 6.80 -4.90
C SER A 62 -14.97 7.63 -3.62
N GLU A 63 -16.03 8.43 -3.52
CA GLU A 63 -16.27 9.30 -2.38
C GLU A 63 -16.47 8.50 -1.09
N TYR A 64 -17.34 7.49 -1.14
CA TYR A 64 -17.60 6.66 0.04
C TYR A 64 -16.44 5.75 0.38
N LYS A 65 -15.65 5.28 -0.61
CA LYS A 65 -14.41 4.56 -0.32
C LYS A 65 -13.46 5.40 0.51
N GLN A 66 -13.22 6.66 0.13
CA GLN A 66 -12.35 7.55 0.89
C GLN A 66 -12.85 7.78 2.32
N LYS A 67 -14.17 7.97 2.50
CA LYS A 67 -14.79 8.11 3.82
C LYS A 67 -14.62 6.86 4.67
N VAL A 68 -14.85 5.68 4.08
CA VAL A 68 -14.70 4.39 4.76
C VAL A 68 -13.24 4.15 5.15
N ASP A 69 -12.30 4.37 4.24
CA ASP A 69 -10.86 4.20 4.51
C ASP A 69 -10.42 5.09 5.69
N LYS A 70 -10.87 6.35 5.74
CA LYS A 70 -10.61 7.26 6.87
C LYS A 70 -11.21 6.75 8.19
N LEU A 71 -12.46 6.30 8.19
CA LEU A 71 -13.10 5.74 9.39
C LEU A 71 -12.40 4.46 9.86
N GLN A 72 -11.92 3.63 8.94
CA GLN A 72 -11.13 2.45 9.28
C GLN A 72 -9.81 2.82 9.94
N ASP A 73 -9.13 3.88 9.49
CA ASP A 73 -7.93 4.40 10.14
C ASP A 73 -8.20 4.86 11.58
N GLU A 74 -9.31 5.58 11.79
CA GLU A 74 -9.74 6.01 13.12
C GLU A 74 -10.05 4.81 14.03
N ILE A 75 -10.74 3.78 13.51
CA ILE A 75 -11.01 2.54 14.24
C ILE A 75 -9.70 1.84 14.63
N ARG A 76 -8.74 1.71 13.70
CA ARG A 76 -7.44 1.08 13.97
C ARG A 76 -6.66 1.83 15.05
N ASN A 77 -6.70 3.16 15.03
CA ASN A 77 -6.06 4.01 16.03
C ASN A 77 -6.69 3.81 17.41
N LEU A 78 -8.03 3.85 17.51
CA LEU A 78 -8.75 3.62 18.76
C LEU A 78 -8.53 2.23 19.34
N GLN A 79 -8.50 1.20 18.49
CA GLN A 79 -8.19 -0.18 18.91
C GLN A 79 -6.77 -0.29 19.46
N SER A 80 -5.80 0.35 18.80
CA SER A 80 -4.40 0.40 19.25
C SER A 80 -4.26 1.14 20.58
N GLU A 81 -4.98 2.25 20.75
CA GLU A 81 -5.01 3.01 21.99
C GLU A 81 -5.66 2.22 23.13
N LEU A 82 -6.79 1.55 22.86
CA LEU A 82 -7.45 0.68 23.82
C LEU A 82 -6.51 -0.44 24.28
N ALA A 83 -5.78 -1.08 23.36
CA ALA A 83 -4.80 -2.11 23.69
C ALA A 83 -3.69 -1.56 24.61
N ARG A 84 -3.13 -0.39 24.30
CA ARG A 84 -2.13 0.28 25.15
C ARG A 84 -2.68 0.60 26.54
N LYS A 85 -3.89 1.17 26.61
CA LYS A 85 -4.56 1.51 27.87
C LYS A 85 -4.85 0.26 28.72
N ARG A 86 -5.25 -0.84 28.10
CA ARG A 86 -5.44 -2.14 28.78
C ARG A 86 -4.15 -2.66 29.42
N VAL A 87 -3.00 -2.52 28.75
CA VAL A 87 -1.72 -2.93 29.32
C VAL A 87 -1.24 -1.94 30.39
N ALA A 88 -1.53 -0.64 30.23
CA ALA A 88 -1.11 0.39 31.17
C ALA A 88 -1.72 0.24 32.57
N VAL A 89 -2.93 -0.33 32.67
CA VAL A 89 -3.61 -0.57 33.96
C VAL A 89 -3.13 -1.83 34.70
N LEU A 90 -2.25 -2.64 34.08
CA LEU A 90 -1.70 -3.84 34.70
C LEU A 90 -0.55 -3.49 35.65
N THR A 91 -0.36 -4.31 36.69
CA THR A 91 0.85 -4.28 37.51
C THR A 91 2.06 -4.79 36.71
N ASP A 92 3.26 -4.50 37.19
CA ASP A 92 4.47 -4.92 36.49
C ASP A 92 4.65 -6.46 36.51
N GLU A 93 4.21 -7.15 37.57
CA GLU A 93 4.19 -8.61 37.58
C GLU A 93 3.19 -9.16 36.55
N GLN A 94 2.02 -8.54 36.41
CA GLN A 94 1.01 -8.93 35.43
C GLN A 94 1.48 -8.70 33.98
N LYS A 95 2.17 -7.58 33.70
CA LYS A 95 2.79 -7.31 32.39
C LYS A 95 3.85 -8.35 32.06
N LYS A 96 4.73 -8.68 33.01
CA LYS A 96 5.78 -9.70 32.81
C LYS A 96 5.17 -11.05 32.46
N LYS A 97 4.16 -11.49 33.21
CA LYS A 97 3.43 -12.73 32.92
C LYS A 97 2.74 -12.70 31.55
N LEU A 98 2.15 -11.57 31.17
CA LEU A 98 1.53 -11.40 29.84
C LEU A 98 2.56 -11.57 28.71
N VAL A 99 3.73 -10.96 28.82
CA VAL A 99 4.82 -11.08 27.83
C VAL A 99 5.31 -12.53 27.73
N GLU A 100 5.51 -13.20 28.86
CA GLU A 100 5.94 -14.61 28.91
C GLU A 100 4.94 -15.55 28.22
N MET A 101 3.63 -15.34 28.43
CA MET A 101 2.58 -16.13 27.77
C MET A 101 2.56 -15.89 26.26
N VAL A 102 2.52 -14.63 25.82
CA VAL A 102 2.42 -14.28 24.39
C VAL A 102 3.66 -14.70 23.61
N ALA A 103 4.86 -14.50 24.18
CA ALA A 103 6.12 -14.92 23.55
C ALA A 103 6.23 -16.45 23.48
N GLY A 104 5.75 -17.17 24.50
CA GLY A 104 5.72 -18.63 24.54
C GLY A 104 4.75 -19.25 23.52
N GLU A 105 3.62 -18.60 23.24
CA GLU A 105 2.65 -19.06 22.24
C GLU A 105 3.13 -18.81 20.81
N ALA A 106 3.70 -17.63 20.52
CA ALA A 106 4.24 -17.29 19.19
C ALA A 106 5.37 -18.23 18.73
N GLY A 107 6.15 -18.79 19.67
CA GLY A 107 7.16 -19.80 19.37
C GLY A 107 6.57 -21.18 19.01
N LYS A 108 5.44 -21.55 19.61
CA LYS A 108 4.78 -22.85 19.36
C LYS A 108 4.04 -22.88 18.03
N GLU A 109 3.43 -21.77 17.60
CA GLU A 109 2.75 -21.69 16.30
C GLU A 109 3.72 -21.82 15.12
N LYS A 110 4.86 -21.10 15.16
CA LYS A 110 5.92 -21.23 14.13
C LYS A 110 6.51 -22.63 14.03
N SER A 111 6.46 -23.40 15.11
CA SER A 111 6.95 -24.78 15.14
C SER A 111 5.98 -25.74 14.45
N LYS A 112 4.67 -25.59 14.70
CA LYS A 112 3.62 -26.40 14.05
C LYS A 112 3.49 -26.12 12.55
N GLU A 113 3.71 -24.88 12.12
CA GLU A 113 3.66 -24.53 10.69
C GLU A 113 4.83 -25.16 9.90
N LYS A 114 6.03 -25.22 10.49
CA LYS A 114 7.19 -25.89 9.88
C LYS A 114 7.06 -27.41 9.81
N GLU A 115 6.30 -28.02 10.71
CA GLU A 115 6.06 -29.47 10.74
C GLU A 115 5.04 -29.87 9.66
N LYS A 116 3.95 -29.09 9.51
CA LYS A 116 2.93 -29.32 8.46
C LYS A 116 3.45 -29.09 7.04
N ALA A 117 4.45 -28.23 6.86
CA ALA A 117 5.11 -28.00 5.57
C ALA A 117 6.07 -29.14 5.15
N LYS A 118 6.47 -30.02 6.08
CA LYS A 118 7.36 -31.16 5.80
C LYS A 118 6.63 -32.48 5.51
N GLU A 119 5.32 -32.57 5.78
CA GLU A 119 4.51 -33.78 5.56
C GLU A 119 3.58 -33.72 4.32
N ALA A 120 3.60 -32.65 3.52
CA ALA A 120 2.86 -32.64 2.26
C ALA A 120 3.51 -33.63 1.25
N PRO A 121 2.79 -34.66 0.77
CA PRO A 121 3.37 -35.70 -0.07
C PRO A 121 3.71 -35.13 -1.46
N LYS A 122 4.92 -35.45 -1.95
CA LYS A 122 5.32 -35.25 -3.34
C LYS A 122 4.27 -35.88 -4.26
N GLY A 123 3.86 -35.10 -5.26
CA GLY A 123 2.77 -35.41 -6.16
C GLY A 123 2.90 -36.75 -6.89
N ASN A 124 1.77 -37.44 -6.99
CA ASN A 124 1.53 -38.39 -8.07
C ASN A 124 0.87 -37.61 -9.21
N ASN A 125 1.59 -37.42 -10.31
CA ASN A 125 1.02 -37.04 -11.60
C ASN A 125 1.16 -38.27 -12.51
N PRO A 126 0.08 -39.02 -12.83
CA PRO A 126 0.11 -39.93 -13.95
C PRO A 126 -0.18 -39.15 -15.25
N GLU A 127 0.62 -39.47 -16.27
CA GLU A 127 0.57 -39.01 -17.66
C GLU A 127 -0.79 -39.21 -18.35
#